data_AF-A0AAV0PBG0-F1
#
_entry.id   AF-A0AAV0PBG0-F1
#
_cell.length_a   1.000
_cell.length_b   1.000
_cell.length_c   1.000
_cell.angle_alpha   90.00
_cell.angle_beta   90.00
_cell.angle_gamma   90.00
#
_symmetry.space_group_name_H-M   'P 1'
#
loop_
_entity.id
_entity.type
_entity.pdbx_description
1 polymer ?
#
loop_
_entity_poly.entity_id
_entity_poly.type
_entity_poly.pdbx_seq_one_letter_code
_entity_poly.pdbx_strand_id
1 'polypeptide(L)'
;MADSKHSTSPCRDALDNPQVLDTEMEQKLEKKIEFSDDEESLIIRMYNLVGERWHLIAGRIPGRTAQEIQKYWNSRYSTSE
;
A
#
# COMPACT_ATOMS: atom_id res chain seq x y z
N MET A 1 10.92 30.61 -60.11
CA MET A 1 10.87 31.85 -59.30
C MET A 1 9.58 31.81 -58.51
N ALA A 2 9.66 32.19 -57.23
CA ALA A 2 8.80 31.76 -56.13
C ALA A 2 7.33 32.19 -56.24
N ASP A 3 6.41 31.30 -55.86
CA ASP A 3 5.44 31.49 -54.77
C ASP A 3 4.55 30.24 -54.69
N SER A 4 4.77 29.39 -53.70
CA SER A 4 3.84 28.30 -53.37
C SER A 4 3.62 28.30 -51.87
N LYS A 5 2.50 28.94 -51.55
CA LYS A 5 1.86 29.07 -50.24
C LYS A 5 1.86 27.74 -49.50
N HIS A 6 2.78 27.58 -48.56
CA HIS A 6 2.60 26.60 -47.51
C HIS A 6 2.25 27.37 -46.25
N SER A 7 0.97 27.25 -45.90
CA SER A 7 0.38 27.64 -44.63
C SER A 7 1.32 27.23 -43.50
N THR A 8 1.91 28.22 -42.83
CA THR A 8 2.60 28.02 -41.55
C THR A 8 2.07 29.09 -40.62
N SER A 9 1.12 28.67 -39.81
CA SER A 9 0.79 29.34 -38.56
C SER A 9 0.69 28.24 -37.51
N PRO A 10 1.74 28.03 -36.70
CA PRO A 10 1.66 27.15 -35.56
C PRO A 10 1.30 28.02 -34.34
N CYS A 11 0.03 28.04 -33.97
CA CYS A 11 -0.35 28.40 -32.61
C CYS A 11 -1.11 27.22 -32.02
N ARG A 12 -0.33 26.40 -31.31
CA ARG A 12 -0.79 25.52 -30.24
C ARG A 12 -1.47 26.39 -29.20
N ASP A 13 -2.77 26.21 -28.96
CA ASP A 13 -3.38 26.62 -27.70
C ASP A 13 -4.75 25.96 -27.53
N ALA A 14 -5.08 25.70 -26.27
CA ALA A 14 -6.27 25.03 -25.74
C ALA A 14 -6.29 23.50 -25.91
N LEU A 15 -5.56 22.76 -25.07
CA LEU A 15 -5.97 22.41 -23.69
C LEU A 15 -7.22 21.53 -23.69
N ASP A 16 -7.03 20.26 -24.02
CA ASP A 16 -7.76 19.20 -23.33
C ASP A 16 -6.79 18.03 -23.14
N ASN A 17 -6.66 17.64 -21.87
CA ASN A 17 -5.77 16.62 -21.34
C ASN A 17 -4.30 17.06 -21.21
N PRO A 18 -3.59 16.83 -20.07
CA PRO A 18 -3.84 15.76 -19.07
C PRO A 18 -3.57 16.12 -17.59
N GLN A 19 -3.96 15.18 -16.70
CA GLN A 19 -3.84 15.15 -15.23
C GLN A 19 -5.03 15.80 -14.49
N VAL A 20 -5.82 15.08 -13.69
CA VAL A 20 -5.38 14.20 -12.61
C VAL A 20 -6.45 13.15 -12.32
N LEU A 21 -6.11 11.88 -12.52
CA LEU A 21 -6.55 10.80 -11.63
C LEU A 21 -5.49 9.70 -11.70
N ASP A 22 -4.24 10.13 -11.57
CA ASP A 22 -3.22 9.35 -10.90
C ASP A 22 -3.63 9.28 -9.42
N THR A 23 -4.65 8.48 -9.14
CA THR A 23 -4.55 7.66 -7.94
C THR A 23 -3.58 6.55 -8.31
N GLU A 24 -2.31 6.92 -8.41
CA GLU A 24 -1.19 6.06 -8.08
C GLU A 24 -1.41 5.60 -6.63
N MET A 25 -2.27 4.62 -6.48
CA MET A 25 -2.16 3.64 -5.42
C MET A 25 -1.80 2.31 -6.07
N GLU A 26 -0.78 2.33 -6.93
CA GLU A 26 0.17 1.23 -7.00
C GLU A 26 0.95 1.16 -5.67
N GLN A 27 0.25 0.95 -4.56
CA GLN A 27 0.86 0.31 -3.42
C GLN A 27 0.83 -1.19 -3.71
N LYS A 28 1.83 -1.54 -4.52
CA LYS A 28 2.53 -2.82 -4.58
C LYS A 28 1.82 -3.85 -3.71
N LEU A 29 1.10 -4.77 -4.35
CA LEU A 29 0.47 -5.96 -3.81
C LEU A 29 1.29 -6.57 -2.66
N GLU A 30 1.19 -5.98 -1.47
CA GLU A 30 1.55 -6.63 -0.25
C GLU A 30 0.45 -7.64 -0.11
N LYS A 31 0.83 -8.91 -0.19
CA LYS A 31 0.02 -9.99 0.34
C LYS A 31 -0.22 -9.64 1.80
N LYS A 32 -1.28 -8.86 2.05
CA LYS A 32 -1.81 -8.57 3.38
C LYS A 32 -2.07 -9.93 3.96
N ILE A 33 -1.36 -10.24 5.03
CA ILE A 33 -1.70 -11.44 5.76
C ILE A 33 -3.06 -11.12 6.38
N GLU A 34 -4.09 -11.76 5.85
CA GLU A 34 -5.45 -11.60 6.33
C GLU A 34 -5.56 -12.36 7.66
N PHE A 35 -5.71 -11.60 8.73
CA PHE A 35 -6.04 -12.11 10.06
C PHE A 35 -7.53 -11.84 10.31
N SER A 36 -8.22 -12.76 10.98
CA SER A 36 -9.58 -12.52 11.45
C SER A 36 -9.57 -11.59 12.66
N ASP A 37 -10.69 -10.91 12.93
CA ASP A 37 -10.83 -10.00 14.08
C ASP A 37 -10.49 -10.70 15.42
N ASP A 38 -10.84 -11.97 15.57
CA ASP A 38 -10.46 -12.80 16.72
C ASP A 38 -8.94 -12.98 16.85
N GLU A 39 -8.24 -13.14 15.74
CA GLU A 39 -6.78 -13.29 15.71
C GLU A 39 -6.11 -11.94 15.97
N GLU A 40 -6.59 -10.86 15.33
CA GLU A 40 -6.10 -9.49 15.51
C GLU A 40 -6.22 -9.04 16.97
N SER A 41 -7.39 -9.23 17.58
CA SER A 41 -7.62 -8.88 18.99
C SER A 41 -6.74 -9.69 19.95
N LEU A 42 -6.43 -10.95 19.61
CA LEU A 42 -5.50 -11.77 20.37
C LEU A 42 -4.05 -11.29 20.21
N ILE A 43 -3.62 -10.93 19.00
CA ILE A 43 -2.29 -10.35 18.72
C ILE A 43 -2.12 -9.05 19.51
N ILE A 44 -3.08 -8.14 19.44
CA ILE A 44 -3.05 -6.86 20.16
C ILE A 44 -2.97 -7.09 21.67
N ARG A 45 -3.83 -7.95 22.23
CA ARG A 45 -3.83 -8.24 23.67
C ARG A 45 -2.50 -8.82 24.11
N MET A 46 -1.96 -9.78 23.35
CA MET A 46 -0.68 -10.41 23.70
C MET A 46 0.49 -9.45 23.52
N TYR A 47 0.51 -8.63 22.48
CA TYR A 47 1.54 -7.62 22.28
C TYR A 47 1.56 -6.60 23.44
N ASN A 48 0.40 -6.18 23.94
CA ASN A 48 0.32 -5.34 25.14
C ASN A 48 0.86 -6.03 26.42
N LEU A 49 0.80 -7.36 26.50
CA LEU A 49 1.26 -8.14 27.66
C LEU A 49 2.75 -8.50 27.58
N VAL A 50 3.25 -8.90 26.42
CA VAL A 50 4.59 -9.47 26.25
C VAL A 50 5.50 -8.67 25.30
N GLY A 51 4.96 -7.68 24.58
CA GLY A 51 5.67 -6.89 23.57
C GLY A 51 5.88 -7.64 22.25
N GLU A 52 7.02 -7.39 21.61
CA GLU A 52 7.47 -7.99 20.34
C GLU A 52 7.83 -9.50 20.41
N ARG A 53 7.38 -10.21 21.45
CA ARG A 53 7.66 -11.64 21.62
C ARG A 53 6.74 -12.50 20.77
N TRP A 54 6.88 -12.38 19.45
CA TRP A 54 6.02 -13.03 18.44
C TRP A 54 5.86 -14.55 18.61
N HIS A 55 6.91 -15.24 19.05
CA HIS A 55 6.88 -16.69 19.31
C HIS A 55 5.88 -17.06 20.41
N LEU A 56 5.73 -16.23 21.45
CA LEU A 56 4.74 -16.45 22.51
C LEU A 56 3.32 -16.19 22.01
N ILE A 57 3.16 -15.20 21.14
CA ILE A 57 1.87 -14.84 20.55
C ILE A 57 1.41 -15.95 19.59
N ALA A 58 2.30 -16.41 18.70
CA ALA A 58 2.03 -17.50 17.76
C ALA A 58 1.66 -18.81 18.47
N GLY A 59 2.23 -19.08 19.66
CA GLY A 59 1.85 -20.22 20.48
C GLY A 59 0.38 -20.21 20.95
N ARG A 60 -0.32 -19.07 20.85
CA ARG A 60 -1.74 -18.92 21.18
C ARG A 60 -2.66 -18.93 19.95
N ILE A 61 -2.11 -18.79 18.75
CA ILE A 61 -2.87 -18.74 17.50
C ILE A 61 -2.47 -19.94 16.64
N PRO A 62 -3.13 -21.10 16.82
CA PRO A 62 -2.81 -22.29 16.05
C PRO A 62 -3.01 -22.02 14.55
N GLY A 63 -2.00 -22.30 13.74
CA GLY A 63 -2.02 -22.03 12.30
C GLY A 63 -1.43 -20.69 11.88
N ARG A 64 -1.00 -19.84 12.83
CA ARG A 64 -0.24 -18.62 12.54
C ARG A 64 1.17 -18.72 13.07
N THR A 65 2.12 -18.29 12.26
CA THR A 65 3.53 -18.26 12.66
C THR A 65 3.94 -16.88 13.18
N ALA A 66 4.96 -16.86 14.05
CA ALA A 66 5.52 -15.64 14.61
C ALA A 66 5.94 -14.63 13.51
N GLN A 67 6.48 -15.14 12.40
CA GLN A 67 6.88 -14.34 11.24
C GLN A 67 5.68 -13.65 10.58
N GLU A 68 4.54 -14.32 10.46
CA GLU A 68 3.32 -13.73 9.89
C GLU A 68 2.77 -12.61 10.77
N ILE A 69 2.73 -12.84 12.08
CA ILE A 69 2.25 -11.84 13.05
C ILE A 69 3.16 -10.61 13.04
N GLN A 70 4.49 -10.81 13.04
CA GLN A 70 5.45 -9.72 12.92
C GLN A 70 5.23 -8.93 11.63
N LYS A 71 5.02 -9.61 10.50
CA LYS A 71 4.82 -8.97 9.20
C LYS A 71 3.52 -8.16 9.17
N TYR A 72 2.43 -8.71 9.70
CA TYR A 72 1.17 -8.00 9.86
C TYR A 72 1.33 -6.77 10.76
N TRP A 73 2.02 -6.89 11.88
CA TRP A 73 2.24 -5.76 12.79
C TRP A 73 3.06 -4.63 12.12
N ASN A 74 4.17 -4.96 11.46
CA ASN A 74 4.97 -3.96 10.75
C ASN A 74 4.19 -3.32 9.60
N SER A 75 3.41 -4.09 8.84
CA SER A 75 2.58 -3.53 7.77
C SER A 75 1.46 -2.62 8.32
N ARG A 76 0.75 -3.05 9.36
CA ARG A 76 -0.42 -2.35 9.93
C ARG A 76 -0.07 -1.13 10.79
N TYR A 77 1.03 -1.21 11.54
CA TYR A 77 1.43 -0.18 12.52
C TYR A 77 2.65 0.64 12.09
N SER A 78 3.47 0.21 11.12
CA SER A 78 4.63 1.02 10.65
C SER A 78 4.33 1.93 9.46
N THR A 79 3.18 1.80 8.77
CA THR A 79 2.81 2.68 7.64
C THR A 79 2.02 3.93 8.05
N SER A 80 1.89 4.20 9.35
CA SER A 80 1.19 5.37 9.86
C SER A 80 2.14 6.26 10.66
N GLU A 81 3.10 6.89 9.98
CA GLU A 81 3.72 8.15 10.43
C GLU A 81 3.87 9.11 9.23
#